data_AF-A0AAV6IW14-F1
#
_entry.id   AF-A0AAV6IW14-F1
#
_cell.length_a   1.000
_cell.length_b   1.000
_cell.length_c   1.000
_cell.angle_alpha   90.00
_cell.angle_beta   90.00
_cell.angle_gamma   90.00
#
_symmetry.space_group_name_H-M   'P 1'
#
loop_
_entity.id
_entity.type
_entity.pdbx_description
1 polymer ?
#
loop_
_entity_poly.entity_id
_entity_poly.type
_entity_poly.pdbx_seq_one_letter_code
_entity_poly.pdbx_strand_id
1 'polypeptide(L)'
;MSGEDIEVAKLLLVYWLDIKGSIQTIDLSPATLYEIVFVVKLVAGHSMTSLNLIINPQYSKALTRSKSLQGKPLESWFEILVGEFMMSREYTGKMDFGLEQHGGEAKNGLVVKCAIIRPKK
;
A
#
# COMPACT_ATOMS: atom_id res chain seq x y z
N MET A 1 -11.94 3.42 24.61
CA MET A 1 -11.41 3.56 23.24
C MET A 1 -11.69 4.98 22.83
N SER A 2 -10.73 5.89 22.97
CA SER A 2 -10.89 7.24 22.42
C SER A 2 -10.99 7.09 20.91
N GLY A 3 -12.16 7.40 20.35
CA GLY A 3 -12.34 7.46 18.91
C GLY A 3 -11.47 8.57 18.38
N GLU A 4 -10.26 8.24 17.96
CA GLU A 4 -9.50 9.10 17.08
C GLU A 4 -10.27 9.12 15.75
N ASP A 5 -10.69 10.32 15.34
CA ASP A 5 -11.19 10.55 14.00
C ASP A 5 -10.03 10.32 13.03
N ILE A 6 -9.97 9.12 12.46
CA ILE A 6 -8.94 8.78 11.49
C ILE A 6 -9.31 9.43 10.16
N GLU A 7 -8.49 10.39 9.73
CA GLU A 7 -8.58 10.95 8.40
C GLU A 7 -8.37 9.84 7.35
N VAL A 8 -9.24 9.79 6.34
CA VAL A 8 -9.18 8.81 5.26
C VAL A 8 -9.18 9.51 3.91
N ALA A 9 -8.41 8.98 2.96
CA ALA A 9 -8.37 9.50 1.60
C ALA A 9 -9.37 8.76 0.71
N LYS A 10 -10.28 9.50 0.06
CA LYS A 10 -11.24 8.95 -0.89
C LYS A 10 -10.85 9.32 -2.32
N LEU A 11 -10.70 8.29 -3.16
CA LEU A 11 -10.53 8.49 -4.60
C LEU A 11 -11.86 8.87 -5.24
N LEU A 12 -11.91 10.05 -5.86
CA LEU A 12 -13.06 10.52 -6.64
C LEU A 12 -13.02 9.89 -8.03
N LEU A 13 -12.53 10.60 -9.05
CA LEU A 13 -12.38 10.10 -10.41
C LEU A 13 -11.05 10.61 -10.96
N VAL A 14 -10.14 9.70 -11.30
CA VAL A 14 -8.82 10.05 -11.87
C VAL A 14 -8.45 9.12 -13.01
N TYR A 15 -7.58 9.60 -13.92
CA TYR A 15 -6.99 8.74 -14.94
C TYR A 15 -5.70 8.07 -14.46
N TRP A 16 -4.91 8.71 -13.62
CA TRP A 16 -3.71 8.12 -13.02
C TRP A 16 -3.83 8.17 -11.50
N LEU A 17 -3.53 7.04 -10.86
CA LEU A 17 -3.53 6.90 -9.41
C LEU A 17 -2.11 6.59 -8.95
N ASP A 18 -1.61 7.37 -8.01
CA ASP A 18 -0.31 7.15 -7.35
C ASP A 18 -0.47 7.49 -5.86
N ILE A 19 -0.26 6.51 -4.99
CA ILE A 19 -0.21 6.70 -3.54
C ILE A 19 1.12 6.17 -3.05
N LYS A 20 1.89 7.06 -2.40
CA LYS A 20 3.23 6.79 -1.90
C LYS A 20 3.30 6.99 -0.40
N GLY A 21 4.03 6.10 0.25
CA GLY A 21 4.50 6.23 1.61
C GLY A 21 6.01 6.08 1.65
N SER A 22 6.60 6.54 2.76
CA SER A 22 8.04 6.47 2.98
C SER A 22 8.35 6.23 4.44
N ILE A 23 9.40 5.46 4.71
CA ILE A 23 9.94 5.29 6.05
C ILE A 23 11.47 5.32 6.05
N GLN A 24 12.04 5.69 7.20
CA GLN A 24 13.44 5.47 7.49
C GLN A 24 13.57 4.11 8.19
N THR A 25 14.26 3.15 7.57
CA THR A 25 14.34 1.80 8.13
C THR A 25 15.22 1.70 9.38
N ILE A 26 15.88 2.79 9.77
CA ILE A 26 16.59 2.92 11.04
C ILE A 26 15.65 2.77 12.25
N ASP A 27 14.36 3.06 12.07
CA ASP A 27 13.33 2.91 13.11
C ASP A 27 12.86 1.44 13.26
N LEU A 28 13.36 0.53 12.42
CA LEU A 28 12.97 -0.88 12.40
C LEU A 28 14.01 -1.77 13.08
N SER A 29 13.53 -2.87 13.67
CA SER A 29 14.40 -3.85 14.33
C SER A 29 15.25 -4.62 13.29
N PRO A 30 16.58 -4.75 13.49
CA PRO A 30 17.42 -5.57 12.62
C PRO A 30 16.98 -7.03 12.55
N ALA A 31 17.35 -7.74 11.47
CA ALA A 31 17.11 -9.17 11.29
C ALA A 31 15.64 -9.61 11.50
N THR A 32 14.70 -8.69 11.28
CA THR A 32 13.27 -8.90 11.43
C THR A 32 12.61 -8.83 10.06
N LEU A 33 11.73 -9.79 9.76
CA LEU A 33 10.91 -9.78 8.56
C LEU A 33 9.76 -8.79 8.78
N TYR A 34 9.62 -7.82 7.88
CA TYR A 34 8.52 -6.86 7.89
C TYR A 34 7.61 -7.08 6.70
N GLU A 35 6.34 -6.77 6.89
CA GLU A 35 5.37 -6.59 5.82
C GLU A 35 4.86 -5.15 5.78
N ILE A 36 4.60 -4.67 4.57
CA ILE A 36 3.94 -3.39 4.32
C ILE A 36 2.56 -3.69 3.77
N VAL A 37 1.51 -3.19 4.41
CA VAL A 37 0.12 -3.34 3.96
C VAL A 37 -0.56 -1.98 3.85
N PHE A 38 -1.44 -1.80 2.87
CA PHE A 38 -2.42 -0.71 2.89
C PHE A 38 -3.76 -1.24 3.40
N VAL A 39 -4.38 -0.51 4.32
CA VAL A 39 -5.77 -0.74 4.74
C VAL A 39 -6.67 0.09 3.85
N VAL A 40 -7.49 -0.59 3.05
CA VAL A 40 -8.34 0.06 2.04
C VAL A 40 -9.76 -0.48 2.09
N LYS A 41 -10.67 0.25 1.47
CA LYS A 41 -12.06 -0.15 1.24
C LYS A 41 -12.43 0.15 -0.21
N LEU A 42 -13.15 -0.78 -0.83
CA LEU A 42 -13.77 -0.57 -2.14
C LEU A 42 -15.23 -0.19 -1.92
N VAL A 43 -15.68 0.87 -2.59
CA VAL A 43 -17.10 1.26 -2.57
C VAL A 43 -17.88 0.51 -3.65
N ALA A 44 -19.18 0.32 -3.45
CA ALA A 44 -20.06 -0.26 -4.46
C ALA A 44 -20.01 0.56 -5.76
N GLY A 45 -19.90 -0.12 -6.90
CA GLY A 45 -19.80 0.52 -8.22
C GLY A 45 -18.40 1.05 -8.59
N HIS A 46 -17.34 0.68 -7.85
CA HIS A 46 -15.97 1.04 -8.20
C HIS A 46 -15.59 0.58 -9.62
N SER A 47 -14.67 1.30 -10.26
CA SER A 47 -14.06 0.88 -11.53
C SER A 47 -12.69 0.21 -11.35
N MET A 48 -12.20 0.07 -10.12
CA MET A 48 -10.88 -0.52 -9.83
C MET A 48 -10.82 -2.02 -10.17
N THR A 49 -9.82 -2.42 -10.97
CA THR A 49 -9.61 -3.83 -11.38
C THR A 49 -8.35 -4.42 -10.77
N SER A 50 -7.20 -3.75 -10.94
CA SER A 50 -5.91 -4.15 -10.38
C SER A 50 -5.13 -2.94 -9.88
N LEU A 51 -4.09 -3.21 -9.11
CA LEU A 51 -3.11 -2.23 -8.63
C LEU A 51 -1.70 -2.78 -8.85
N ASN A 52 -0.77 -1.91 -9.25
CA ASN A 52 0.64 -2.20 -9.14
C ASN A 52 1.11 -1.77 -7.75
N LEU A 53 1.85 -2.62 -7.08
CA LEU A 53 2.33 -2.45 -5.72
C LEU A 53 3.84 -2.39 -5.76
N ILE A 54 4.42 -1.37 -5.13
CA ILE A 54 5.84 -1.07 -5.23
C ILE A 54 6.46 -1.03 -3.83
N ILE A 55 7.62 -1.67 -3.70
CA ILE A 55 8.60 -1.41 -2.64
C ILE A 55 9.89 -0.95 -3.33
N ASN A 56 10.40 0.20 -2.95
CA ASN A 56 11.57 0.83 -3.54
C ASN A 56 12.61 1.17 -2.46
N PRO A 57 13.52 0.23 -2.17
CA PRO A 57 14.63 0.47 -1.25
C PRO A 57 15.66 1.43 -1.85
N GLN A 58 16.33 2.22 -1.01
CA GLN A 58 17.35 3.17 -1.47
C GLN A 58 18.55 2.52 -2.18
N TYR A 59 18.96 1.33 -1.74
CA TYR A 59 20.20 0.67 -2.21
C TYR A 59 19.96 -0.66 -2.92
N SER A 60 18.71 -1.07 -3.07
CA SER A 60 18.33 -2.33 -3.71
C SER A 60 17.30 -2.07 -4.82
N LYS A 61 17.08 -3.08 -5.65
CA LYS A 61 16.17 -2.98 -6.79
C LYS A 61 14.72 -2.83 -6.30
N ALA A 62 13.98 -1.93 -6.94
CA ALA A 62 12.54 -1.84 -6.74
C ALA A 62 11.84 -3.16 -7.05
N LEU A 63 10.93 -3.56 -6.16
CA LEU A 63 10.06 -4.70 -6.32
C LEU A 63 8.68 -4.20 -6.71
N THR A 64 8.20 -4.62 -7.87
CA THR A 64 6.86 -4.30 -8.36
C THR A 64 6.06 -5.57 -8.55
N ARG A 65 4.80 -5.58 -8.10
CA ARG A 65 3.87 -6.67 -8.39
C ARG A 65 2.46 -6.17 -8.68
N SER A 66 1.76 -6.85 -9.58
CA SER A 66 0.35 -6.55 -9.85
C SER A 66 -0.55 -7.37 -8.92
N LYS A 67 -1.60 -6.74 -8.41
CA LYS A 67 -2.62 -7.37 -7.56
C LYS A 67 -4.00 -7.10 -8.12
N SER A 68 -4.73 -8.17 -8.45
CA SER A 68 -6.16 -8.09 -8.78
C SER A 68 -6.99 -7.75 -7.54
N LEU A 69 -7.99 -6.89 -7.73
CA LEU A 69 -9.00 -6.51 -6.75
C LEU A 69 -10.33 -7.25 -6.97
N GLN A 70 -10.41 -8.14 -7.97
CA GLN A 70 -11.59 -8.95 -8.20
C GLN A 70 -11.88 -9.85 -6.99
N GLY A 71 -13.16 -9.91 -6.60
CA GLY A 71 -13.62 -10.70 -5.45
C GLY A 71 -13.20 -10.14 -4.09
N LYS A 72 -12.60 -8.94 -4.03
CA LYS A 72 -12.36 -8.25 -2.76
C LYS A 72 -13.66 -7.72 -2.16
N PRO A 73 -13.75 -7.64 -0.82
CA PRO A 73 -14.98 -7.23 -0.17
C PRO A 73 -15.31 -5.78 -0.52
N LEU A 74 -16.60 -5.54 -0.75
CA LEU A 74 -17.16 -4.20 -0.92
C LEU A 74 -17.61 -3.65 0.43
N GLU A 75 -17.59 -2.34 0.54
CA GLU A 75 -18.04 -1.57 1.70
C GLU A 75 -17.36 -1.90 3.03
N SER A 76 -16.32 -2.72 3.01
CA SER A 76 -15.59 -3.21 4.19
C SER A 76 -14.10 -2.97 4.04
N TRP A 77 -13.42 -2.73 5.16
CA TRP A 77 -11.97 -2.56 5.19
C TRP A 77 -11.27 -3.90 5.00
N PHE A 78 -10.20 -3.91 4.21
CA PHE A 78 -9.32 -5.06 4.03
C PHE A 78 -7.86 -4.62 3.80
N GLU A 79 -6.93 -5.54 4.05
CA GLU A 79 -5.50 -5.31 3.85
C GLU A 79 -5.08 -5.72 2.44
N ILE A 80 -4.31 -4.86 1.78
CA ILE A 80 -3.53 -5.17 0.58
C ILE A 80 -2.06 -5.21 0.98
N LEU A 81 -1.49 -6.41 1.01
CA LEU A 81 -0.04 -6.57 1.13
C LEU A 81 0.62 -5.90 -0.07
N VAL A 82 1.55 -4.97 0.18
CA VAL A 82 2.40 -4.33 -0.83
C VAL A 82 3.58 -5.26 -1.11
N GLY A 83 4.23 -5.71 -0.04
CA GLY A 83 5.32 -6.67 -0.09
C GLY A 83 5.96 -6.87 1.28
N GLU A 84 7.04 -7.65 1.28
CA GLU A 84 7.76 -8.08 2.46
C GLU A 84 9.24 -7.85 2.26
N PHE A 85 9.95 -7.50 3.33
CA PHE A 85 11.39 -7.32 3.31
C PHE A 85 12.02 -7.72 4.63
N MET A 86 13.20 -8.32 4.57
CA MET A 86 14.00 -8.64 5.75
C MET A 86 14.91 -7.45 6.05
N MET A 87 14.91 -6.97 7.30
CA MET A 87 15.85 -5.94 7.72
C MET A 87 17.28 -6.46 7.66
N SER A 88 18.01 -6.00 6.64
CA SER A 88 19.40 -6.33 6.32
C SER A 88 20.13 -5.10 5.79
N ARG A 89 21.44 -5.21 5.53
CA ARG A 89 22.25 -4.12 4.95
C ARG A 89 21.72 -3.63 3.59
N GLU A 90 21.01 -4.48 2.84
CA GLU A 90 20.45 -4.14 1.52
C GLU A 90 19.21 -3.24 1.61
N TYR A 91 18.51 -3.28 2.76
CA TYR A 91 17.26 -2.55 3.00
C TYR A 91 17.44 -1.44 4.05
N THR A 92 18.67 -1.00 4.29
CA THR A 92 18.95 0.17 5.15
C THR A 92 18.64 1.49 4.43
N GLY A 93 18.36 2.52 5.22
CA GLY A 93 18.11 3.87 4.71
C GLY A 93 16.63 4.13 4.43
N LYS A 94 16.35 4.93 3.40
CA LYS A 94 14.99 5.29 3.02
C LYS A 94 14.32 4.12 2.27
N MET A 95 13.10 3.80 2.64
CA MET A 95 12.25 2.85 1.92
C MET A 95 10.98 3.56 1.46
N ASP A 96 10.83 3.73 0.15
CA ASP A 96 9.59 4.19 -0.45
C ASP A 96 8.72 2.99 -0.81
N PHE A 97 7.40 3.14 -0.69
CA PHE A 97 6.45 2.10 -1.06
C PHE A 97 5.16 2.73 -1.56
N GLY A 98 4.35 1.98 -2.28
CA GLY A 98 3.13 2.55 -2.82
C GLY A 98 2.22 1.59 -3.56
N LEU A 99 1.10 2.16 -3.99
CA LEU A 99 0.18 1.55 -4.93
C LEU A 99 -0.06 2.54 -6.08
N GLU A 100 -0.03 2.03 -7.30
CA GLU A 100 -0.22 2.84 -8.50
C GLU A 100 -1.14 2.12 -9.50
N GLN A 101 -1.81 2.89 -10.34
CA GLN A 101 -2.48 2.39 -11.52
C GLN A 101 -2.50 3.49 -12.58
N HIS A 102 -1.85 3.21 -13.71
CA HIS A 102 -1.68 4.16 -14.82
C HIS A 102 -2.40 3.73 -16.10
N GLY A 103 -3.24 2.67 -16.05
CA GLY A 103 -4.06 2.25 -17.20
C GLY A 103 -4.98 3.35 -17.73
N GLY A 104 -5.41 3.23 -19.00
CA GLY A 104 -6.16 4.30 -19.70
C GLY A 104 -7.61 4.53 -19.24
N GLU A 105 -8.17 3.65 -18.40
CA GLU A 105 -9.54 3.76 -17.91
C GLU A 105 -9.64 4.66 -16.67
N ALA A 106 -10.77 5.35 -16.50
CA ALA A 106 -11.00 6.17 -15.32
C ALA A 106 -11.18 5.31 -14.06
N LYS A 107 -10.58 5.76 -12.95
CA LYS A 107 -10.53 5.05 -11.66
C LYS A 107 -11.33 5.79 -10.62
N ASN A 108 -12.20 5.07 -9.93
CA ASN A 108 -12.94 5.58 -8.79
C ASN A 108 -13.14 4.50 -7.74
N GLY A 109 -13.57 4.92 -6.55
CA GLY A 109 -14.16 4.01 -5.58
C GLY A 109 -13.17 3.27 -4.68
N LEU A 110 -11.92 3.73 -4.61
CA LEU A 110 -10.95 3.33 -3.61
C LEU A 110 -10.97 4.31 -2.43
N VAL A 111 -11.02 3.80 -1.20
CA VAL A 111 -10.80 4.59 0.02
C VAL A 111 -9.58 4.01 0.73
N VAL A 112 -8.64 4.85 1.13
CA VAL A 112 -7.42 4.45 1.83
C VAL A 112 -7.46 5.00 3.24
N LYS A 113 -7.29 4.11 4.23
CA LYS A 113 -7.24 4.47 5.63
C LYS A 113 -5.82 4.78 6.08
N CYS A 114 -4.90 3.84 5.88
CA CYS A 114 -3.51 3.99 6.27
C CYS A 114 -2.62 2.96 5.55
N ALA A 115 -1.31 3.14 5.69
CA ALA A 115 -0.34 2.08 5.52
C ALA A 115 0.12 1.58 6.91
N ILE A 116 0.34 0.29 7.03
CA ILE A 116 0.88 -0.34 8.25
C ILE A 116 2.16 -1.07 7.86
N ILE A 117 3.20 -0.84 8.65
CA ILE A 117 4.48 -1.52 8.54
C ILE A 117 4.69 -2.24 9.86
N ARG A 118 4.73 -3.57 9.82
CA ARG A 118 4.77 -4.38 11.04
C ARG A 118 5.68 -5.59 10.88
N PRO A 119 6.28 -6.09 11.98
CA PRO A 119 6.95 -7.38 11.97
C PRO A 119 5.97 -8.49 11.54
N LYS A 120 6.39 -9.31 10.59
CA LYS A 120 5.67 -10.49 10.16
C LYS A 120 6.08 -11.65 11.07
N LYS A 121 5.11 -12.22 11.77
CA LYS A 121 5.31 -13.41 12.61
C LYS A 121 5.41 -14.68 11.77
#